data_AF-A0A2D9C5M6-F1
#
_entry.id   AF-A0A2D9C5M6-F1
#
_cell.length_a   1.000
_cell.length_b   1.000
_cell.length_c   1.000
_cell.angle_alpha   90.00
_cell.angle_beta   90.00
_cell.angle_gamma   90.00
#
_symmetry.space_group_name_H-M   'P 1'
#
loop_
_entity.id
_entity.type
_entity.pdbx_description
1 polymer ?
#
loop_
_entity_poly.entity_id
_entity_poly.type
_entity_poly.pdbx_seq_one_letter_code
_entity_poly.pdbx_strand_id
1 'polypeptide(L)'
;MDGRKKNGGARAGAGRKPKAEEVKLFEKLSPLEEDAIKAMKKGVASGDINWIKLYLSYYVGKPKETKDITINEDVPIFLTE
;
A
#
# COMPACT_ATOMS: atom_id res chain seq x y z
N MET A 1 15.57 -25.08 -23.75
CA MET A 1 14.18 -24.85 -23.27
C MET A 1 14.23 -23.59 -22.42
N ASP A 2 13.71 -22.46 -22.93
CA ASP A 2 13.82 -21.14 -22.28
C ASP A 2 12.99 -21.13 -20.98
N GLY A 3 13.60 -20.73 -19.86
CA GLY A 3 13.10 -20.79 -18.48
C GLY A 3 11.86 -19.94 -18.18
N ARG A 4 11.11 -19.50 -19.19
CA ARG A 4 9.90 -18.65 -19.11
C ARG A 4 8.81 -19.20 -18.19
N LYS A 5 8.78 -20.52 -17.96
CA LYS A 5 7.85 -21.17 -17.01
C LYS A 5 8.01 -20.67 -15.56
N LYS A 6 9.12 -20.01 -15.23
CA LYS A 6 9.40 -19.40 -13.91
C LYS A 6 9.17 -17.87 -13.86
N ASN A 7 8.75 -17.25 -14.96
CA ASN A 7 8.73 -15.78 -15.13
C ASN A 7 7.34 -15.14 -15.00
N GLY A 8 6.43 -15.73 -14.22
CA GLY A 8 5.16 -15.10 -13.86
C GLY A 8 4.19 -16.08 -13.20
N GLY A 9 3.47 -15.64 -12.16
CA GLY A 9 2.36 -16.34 -11.47
C GLY A 9 2.68 -17.69 -10.80
N ALA A 10 3.73 -18.39 -11.24
CA ALA A 10 4.09 -19.75 -10.83
C ALA A 10 4.96 -19.81 -9.56
N ARG A 11 5.39 -18.66 -9.02
CA ARG A 11 6.08 -18.60 -7.73
C ARG A 11 5.06 -18.80 -6.62
N ALA A 12 5.41 -19.53 -5.56
CA ALA A 12 4.55 -19.65 -4.39
C ALA A 12 4.24 -18.24 -3.84
N GLY A 13 2.94 -17.92 -3.72
CA GLY A 13 2.47 -16.59 -3.30
C GLY A 13 2.41 -15.53 -4.40
N ALA A 14 2.68 -15.87 -5.67
CA ALA A 14 2.44 -14.97 -6.79
C ALA A 14 0.96 -14.98 -7.21
N GLY A 15 0.50 -13.85 -7.75
CA GLY A 15 -0.88 -13.66 -8.19
C GLY A 15 -1.71 -12.79 -7.23
N ARG A 16 -2.93 -12.46 -7.65
CA ARG A 16 -3.89 -11.72 -6.81
C ARG A 16 -4.30 -12.62 -5.65
N LYS A 17 -4.32 -12.07 -4.43
CA LYS A 17 -4.81 -12.79 -3.25
C LYS A 17 -6.24 -13.32 -3.51
N PRO A 18 -6.57 -14.52 -2.98
CA PRO A 18 -7.91 -15.05 -3.08
C PRO A 18 -8.93 -14.11 -2.43
N LYS A 19 -10.11 -13.99 -3.06
CA LYS A 19 -11.21 -13.15 -2.52
C LYS A 19 -11.61 -13.58 -1.10
N ALA A 20 -11.49 -14.85 -0.78
CA ALA A 20 -11.77 -15.39 0.55
C ALA A 20 -10.88 -14.80 1.65
N GLU A 21 -9.63 -14.44 1.36
CA GLU A 21 -8.75 -13.80 2.34
C GLU A 21 -9.20 -12.36 2.65
N GLU A 22 -9.65 -11.62 1.63
CA GLU A 22 -10.21 -10.28 1.81
C GLU A 22 -11.49 -10.33 2.66
N VAL A 23 -12.37 -11.31 2.42
CA VAL A 23 -13.61 -11.49 3.19
C VAL A 23 -13.29 -11.80 4.65
N LYS A 24 -12.37 -12.73 4.92
CA LYS A 24 -11.93 -13.04 6.30
C LYS A 24 -11.31 -11.85 7.01
N LEU A 25 -10.58 -10.99 6.29
CA LEU A 25 -10.00 -9.79 6.87
C LEU A 25 -11.11 -8.77 7.20
N PHE A 26 -12.05 -8.58 6.28
CA PHE A 26 -13.20 -7.71 6.50
C PHE A 26 -14.02 -8.14 7.72
N GLU A 27 -14.41 -9.41 7.81
CA GLU A 27 -15.16 -9.97 8.94
C GLU A 27 -14.45 -9.76 10.29
N LYS A 28 -13.11 -9.80 10.30
CA LYS A 28 -12.31 -9.53 11.51
C LYS A 28 -12.26 -8.05 11.87
N LEU A 29 -12.27 -7.16 10.89
CA LEU A 29 -12.09 -5.72 11.09
C LEU A 29 -13.41 -4.98 11.31
N SER A 30 -14.52 -5.42 10.70
CA SER A 30 -15.83 -4.75 10.83
C SER A 30 -16.26 -4.53 12.28
N PRO A 31 -16.09 -5.50 13.21
CA PRO A 31 -16.48 -5.27 14.61
C PRO A 31 -15.65 -4.19 15.33
N LEU A 32 -14.45 -3.87 14.82
CA LEU A 32 -13.53 -2.90 15.43
C LEU A 32 -13.74 -1.47 14.92
N GLU A 33 -14.62 -1.28 13.93
CA GLU A 33 -14.81 0.00 13.27
C GLU A 33 -15.23 1.11 14.25
N GLU A 34 -16.23 0.84 15.10
CA GLU A 34 -16.68 1.81 16.09
C GLU A 34 -15.58 2.21 17.07
N ASP A 35 -14.80 1.23 17.54
CA ASP A 35 -13.74 1.46 18.51
C ASP A 35 -12.58 2.22 17.89
N ALA A 36 -12.26 1.95 16.62
CA ALA A 36 -11.28 2.73 15.86
C ALA A 36 -11.73 4.20 15.71
N ILE A 37 -13.01 4.45 15.40
CA ILE A 37 -13.56 5.80 15.31
C ILE A 37 -13.53 6.51 16.67
N LYS A 38 -13.90 5.82 17.76
CA LYS A 38 -13.83 6.37 19.13
C LYS A 38 -12.40 6.71 19.52
N ALA A 39 -11.44 5.84 19.21
CA ALA A 39 -10.02 6.07 19.47
C ALA A 39 -9.49 7.29 18.67
N MET A 40 -9.84 7.39 17.39
CA MET A 40 -9.50 8.54 16.55
C MET A 40 -10.06 9.84 17.13
N LYS A 41 -11.34 9.87 17.53
CA LYS A 41 -11.97 11.03 18.15
C LYS A 41 -11.26 11.44 19.44
N LYS A 42 -10.92 10.48 20.31
CA LYS A 42 -10.16 10.73 21.55
C LYS A 42 -8.76 11.27 21.25
N GLY A 43 -8.06 10.70 20.29
CA GLY A 43 -6.74 11.15 19.86
C GLY A 43 -6.74 12.58 19.34
N VAL A 44 -7.68 12.92 18.45
CA VAL A 44 -7.85 14.29 17.95
C VAL A 44 -8.22 15.26 19.09
N ALA A 45 -9.17 14.88 19.95
CA ALA A 45 -9.57 15.71 21.10
C ALA A 45 -8.45 15.93 22.12
N SER A 46 -7.48 15.02 22.21
CA SER A 46 -6.32 15.17 23.10
C SER A 46 -5.32 16.25 22.65
N GLY A 47 -5.44 16.75 21.41
CA GLY A 47 -4.50 17.72 20.85
C GLY A 47 -3.20 17.13 20.31
N ASP A 48 -3.05 15.80 20.32
CA ASP A 48 -1.87 15.13 19.77
C ASP A 48 -1.80 15.33 18.25
N ILE A 49 -0.68 15.93 17.82
CA ILE A 49 -0.40 16.32 16.45
C ILE A 49 -0.47 15.13 15.49
N ASN A 50 -0.09 13.92 15.93
CA ASN A 50 -0.14 12.74 15.07
C ASN A 50 -1.57 12.36 14.69
N TRP A 51 -2.48 12.39 15.67
CA TRP A 51 -3.90 12.12 15.43
C TRP A 51 -4.56 13.20 14.58
N ILE A 52 -4.25 14.47 14.85
CA ILE A 52 -4.75 15.60 14.04
C ILE A 52 -4.25 15.51 12.60
N LYS A 53 -2.96 15.26 12.40
CA LYS A 53 -2.35 15.10 11.07
C LYS A 53 -2.96 13.91 10.33
N LEU A 54 -3.16 12.79 11.02
CA LEU A 54 -3.79 11.61 10.45
C LEU A 54 -5.22 11.92 9.99
N TYR A 55 -6.03 12.53 10.84
CA TYR A 55 -7.40 12.94 10.51
C TYR A 55 -7.44 13.89 9.31
N LEU A 56 -6.63 14.96 9.33
CA LEU A 56 -6.56 15.92 8.23
C LEU A 56 -6.10 15.29 6.92
N SER A 57 -5.21 14.30 6.96
CA SER A 57 -4.74 13.61 5.76
C SER A 57 -5.83 12.83 5.04
N TYR A 58 -6.85 12.35 5.76
CA TYR A 58 -8.03 11.71 5.17
C TYR A 58 -9.13 12.71 4.82
N TYR A 59 -9.31 13.76 5.63
CA TYR A 59 -10.37 14.75 5.42
C TYR A 59 -10.06 15.75 4.29
N VAL A 60 -8.85 16.32 4.30
CA VAL A 60 -8.39 17.30 3.32
C VAL A 60 -7.58 16.63 2.19
N GLY A 61 -7.08 15.42 2.44
CA GLY A 61 -6.16 14.72 1.56
C GLY A 61 -4.70 14.96 1.93
N LYS A 62 -3.82 14.15 1.35
CA LYS A 62 -2.36 14.36 1.48
C LYS A 62 -1.87 15.31 0.39
N PRO A 63 -0.89 16.18 0.70
CA PRO A 63 -0.19 16.94 -0.33
C PRO A 63 0.36 16.00 -1.40
N LYS A 64 0.37 16.48 -2.66
CA LYS A 64 0.96 15.72 -3.76
C LYS A 64 2.45 15.54 -3.51
N GLU A 65 2.89 14.30 -3.32
CA GLU A 65 4.31 13.97 -3.24
C GLU A 65 4.91 13.94 -4.65
N THR A 66 5.81 14.87 -4.96
CA THR A 66 6.65 14.79 -6.15
C THR A 66 7.91 14.02 -5.79
N LYS A 67 8.21 12.95 -6.53
CA LYS A 67 9.46 12.20 -6.40
C LYS A 67 10.26 12.38 -7.68
N ASP A 68 11.49 12.87 -7.56
CA ASP A 68 12.44 12.88 -8.66
C ASP A 68 12.98 11.46 -8.83
N ILE A 69 12.49 10.76 -9.83
CA ILE A 69 12.92 9.40 -10.16
C ILE A 69 13.94 9.50 -11.29
N THR A 70 15.21 9.33 -10.97
CA THR A 70 16.25 9.12 -11.98
C THR A 70 16.25 7.64 -12.36
N ILE A 71 15.78 7.34 -13.57
CA ILE A 71 15.88 6.00 -14.16
C ILE A 71 17.22 5.96 -14.88
N ASN A 72 18.17 5.20 -14.33
CA ASN A 72 19.39 4.85 -15.08
C ASN A 72 18.98 3.76 -16.08
N GLU A 73 18.86 4.13 -17.35
CA GLU A 73 18.66 3.16 -18.43
C GLU A 73 19.99 2.43 -18.67
N ASP A 74 20.00 1.12 -18.42
CA ASP A 74 21.13 0.28 -18.81
C ASP A 74 21.24 0.26 -20.34
N VAL A 75 22.29 0.87 -20.88
CA VAL A 75 22.56 0.89 -22.32
C VAL A 75 22.96 -0.53 -22.76
N PRO A 76 22.31 -1.11 -23.77
CA PRO A 76 22.65 -2.45 -24.23
C PRO A 76 24.07 -2.49 -24.80
N ILE A 77 24.86 -3.46 -24.33
CA ILE A 77 26.28 -3.70 -24.68
C ILE A 77 26.48 -3.97 -26.19
N PHE A 78 25.42 -4.25 -26.94
CA PHE A 78 25.49 -4.65 -28.34
C PHE A 78 25.53 -3.49 -29.35
N LEU A 79 25.62 -2.23 -28.88
CA LEU A 79 25.73 -1.04 -29.75
C LEU A 79 27.16 -0.48 -29.86
N THR A 80 28.17 -1.13 -29.27
CA THR A 80 29.57 -0.76 -29.50
C THR A 80 30.10 -1.53 -30.71
N GLU A 81 30.26 -0.83 -31.84
CA GLU A 81 31.01 -1.30 -33.02
C GLU A 81 32.50 -1.50 -32.73
#